data_AF-A0A098EPR7-F1
#
_entry.id   AF-A0A098EPR7-F1
#
_cell.length_a   1.000
_cell.length_b   1.000
_cell.length_c   1.000
_cell.angle_alpha   90.00
_cell.angle_beta   90.00
_cell.angle_gamma   90.00
#
_symmetry.space_group_name_H-M   'P 1'
#
loop_
_entity.id
_entity.type
_entity.pdbx_description
1 polymer ?
#
loop_
_entity_poly.entity_id
_entity_poly.type
_entity_poly.pdbx_seq_one_letter_code
_entity_poly.pdbx_strand_id
1 'polypeptide(L)'
;MKSKTSSKNFVLIGLAASLIFTGGMGSVSAKENPAPSASYESMQEKQETKYSKQAMRALREALDMDKKSTKRDSEIEAMPKVQAMDLYLASFGKKVKGNEVRKAVEEIFFVDLDVISKNNYGSQVSIYPEEVMKSLRLSFNEKPDSTKQDARIMKLKKSDVMDRYIKEHDYQLTGAENRILINQIFGVNLDGISTLEYSQLAISSKGQWILKSDTDLFILESSLDDVDVSVYATPHFEQLTGSKKLPESLKTKLMNLGFTYNEETELLYYVNPTGESVPDAFKGQVLGIIVGTIMGEYKN
;
A
#
# COMPACT_ATOMS: atom_id res chain seq x y z
N MET A 1 -78.86 -23.49 -7.84
CA MET A 1 -77.86 -23.77 -8.90
C MET A 1 -76.46 -23.64 -8.32
N LYS A 2 -75.67 -24.72 -8.42
CA LYS A 2 -74.19 -24.85 -8.54
C LYS A 2 -73.32 -23.68 -7.99
N SER A 3 -72.55 -23.86 -6.92
CA SER A 3 -71.26 -24.55 -6.77
C SER A 3 -70.02 -23.65 -6.90
N LYS A 4 -69.12 -23.70 -5.90
CA LYS A 4 -67.64 -23.84 -5.95
C LYS A 4 -67.00 -23.01 -4.82
N THR A 5 -66.58 -23.64 -3.72
CA THR A 5 -65.22 -24.17 -3.44
C THR A 5 -64.08 -23.14 -3.57
N SER A 6 -63.36 -22.89 -2.47
CA SER A 6 -61.98 -23.39 -2.32
C SER A 6 -61.43 -23.11 -0.91
N SER A 7 -61.28 -24.20 -0.14
CA SER A 7 -60.34 -24.29 0.98
C SER A 7 -59.02 -24.87 0.46
N LYS A 8 -57.89 -24.28 0.86
CA LYS A 8 -56.56 -24.92 0.82
C LYS A 8 -55.89 -24.60 2.15
N ASN A 9 -55.91 -25.54 3.10
CA ASN A 9 -54.91 -26.59 3.32
C ASN A 9 -53.55 -26.04 3.76
N PHE A 10 -53.40 -26.00 5.09
CA PHE A 10 -52.13 -26.15 5.78
C PHE A 10 -51.48 -27.47 5.39
N VAL A 11 -50.21 -27.45 5.00
CA VAL A 11 -49.35 -28.64 4.97
C VAL A 11 -48.04 -28.30 5.67
N LEU A 12 -47.81 -29.03 6.75
CA LEU A 12 -46.61 -29.08 7.56
C LEU A 12 -45.93 -30.43 7.23
N ILE A 13 -44.74 -30.40 6.63
CA ILE A 13 -43.82 -31.53 6.44
C ILE A 13 -42.42 -30.88 6.48
N GLY A 14 -41.43 -31.24 7.29
CA GLY A 14 -41.10 -32.56 7.84
C GLY A 14 -39.71 -32.96 7.31
N LEU A 15 -38.68 -32.64 8.10
CA LEU A 15 -37.33 -33.24 8.24
C LEU A 15 -36.57 -33.93 7.07
N ALA A 16 -35.30 -33.51 6.98
CA ALA A 16 -34.06 -34.29 6.84
C ALA A 16 -33.71 -35.01 5.51
N ALA A 17 -32.54 -34.66 4.98
CA ALA A 17 -31.56 -35.63 4.51
C ALA A 17 -30.14 -35.04 4.58
N SER A 18 -29.35 -35.62 5.48
CA SER A 18 -27.89 -35.58 5.53
C SER A 18 -27.27 -36.24 4.29
N LEU A 19 -26.23 -35.64 3.72
CA LEU A 19 -25.26 -36.31 2.87
C LEU A 19 -23.85 -36.08 3.44
N ILE A 20 -23.25 -37.18 3.90
CA ILE A 20 -21.81 -37.33 4.10
C ILE A 20 -21.28 -38.03 2.86
N PHE A 21 -20.31 -37.43 2.17
CA PHE A 21 -19.20 -38.13 1.49
C PHE A 21 -18.00 -37.16 1.51
N THR A 22 -17.05 -37.40 2.42
CA THR A 22 -15.73 -38.04 2.20
C THR A 22 -14.70 -37.17 1.49
N GLY A 23 -13.56 -37.00 2.16
CA GLY A 23 -12.25 -37.13 1.54
C GLY A 23 -11.78 -35.93 0.73
N GLY A 24 -11.04 -35.05 1.38
CA GLY A 24 -10.24 -34.03 0.72
C GLY A 24 -9.47 -33.22 1.75
N MET A 25 -8.44 -33.80 2.36
CA MET A 25 -7.34 -33.02 2.92
C MET A 25 -6.65 -32.32 1.74
N GLY A 26 -7.24 -31.21 1.29
CA GLY A 26 -6.55 -30.20 0.53
C GLY A 26 -5.98 -29.24 1.55
N SER A 27 -4.73 -29.46 1.93
CA SER A 27 -3.90 -28.38 2.46
C SER A 27 -4.06 -27.20 1.50
N VAL A 28 -4.77 -26.16 1.94
CA VAL A 28 -4.65 -24.84 1.34
C VAL A 28 -3.23 -24.41 1.69
N SER A 29 -2.30 -24.84 0.84
CA SER A 29 -0.93 -24.39 0.89
C SER A 29 -1.02 -22.87 0.79
N ALA A 30 -0.57 -22.18 1.83
CA ALA A 30 -0.14 -20.81 1.72
C ALA A 30 0.71 -20.76 0.44
N LYS A 31 0.21 -20.07 -0.59
CA LYS A 31 1.03 -19.76 -1.75
C LYS A 31 2.23 -19.04 -1.17
N GLU A 32 3.42 -19.61 -1.36
CA GLU A 32 4.66 -18.92 -1.07
C GLU A 32 4.58 -17.54 -1.72
N ASN A 33 4.52 -16.52 -0.87
CA ASN A 33 4.76 -15.15 -1.32
C ASN A 33 6.13 -15.19 -1.97
N PRO A 34 6.29 -14.74 -3.24
CA PRO A 34 7.61 -14.60 -3.80
C PRO A 34 8.36 -13.68 -2.84
N ALA A 35 9.50 -14.17 -2.35
CA ALA A 35 10.39 -13.39 -1.50
C ALA A 35 10.58 -11.99 -2.13
N PRO A 36 10.64 -10.92 -1.31
CA PRO A 36 11.08 -9.62 -1.80
C PRO A 36 12.31 -9.86 -2.68
N SER A 37 12.34 -9.33 -3.91
CA SER A 37 13.48 -9.62 -4.77
C SER A 37 14.73 -9.15 -4.03
N ALA A 38 15.69 -10.06 -3.83
CA ALA A 38 16.89 -9.88 -2.98
C ALA A 38 17.68 -8.58 -3.23
N SER A 39 17.43 -7.90 -4.35
CA SER A 39 17.89 -6.54 -4.65
C SER A 39 17.35 -5.46 -3.70
N TYR A 40 16.09 -5.50 -3.26
CA TYR A 40 15.50 -4.43 -2.44
C TYR A 40 15.88 -4.56 -0.96
N GLU A 41 15.96 -5.79 -0.44
CA GLU A 41 16.46 -6.05 0.93
C GLU A 41 17.91 -5.59 1.08
N SER A 42 18.77 -5.90 0.10
CA SER A 42 20.18 -5.49 0.12
C SER A 42 20.41 -3.99 -0.13
N MET A 43 19.45 -3.27 -0.73
CA MET A 43 19.52 -1.83 -0.93
C MET A 43 19.26 -1.05 0.37
N GLN A 44 18.30 -1.48 1.20
CA GLN A 44 17.99 -0.80 2.47
C GLN A 44 18.99 -1.15 3.60
N GLU A 45 19.52 -2.37 3.64
CA GLU A 45 20.45 -2.80 4.71
C GLU A 45 21.83 -2.09 4.71
N LYS A 46 22.18 -1.34 3.66
CA LYS A 46 23.49 -0.68 3.51
C LYS A 46 23.41 0.84 3.48
N GLN A 47 22.26 1.43 3.78
CA GLN A 47 22.04 2.84 3.52
C GLN A 47 22.30 3.71 4.76
N GLU A 48 23.35 4.52 4.70
CA GLU A 48 23.77 5.42 5.80
C GLU A 48 22.86 6.64 5.98
N THR A 49 22.05 6.99 4.97
CA THR A 49 21.23 8.21 4.94
C THR A 49 19.78 7.91 4.63
N LYS A 50 18.87 8.78 5.11
CA LYS A 50 17.40 8.63 4.94
C LYS A 50 16.95 8.55 3.47
N TYR A 51 17.64 9.23 2.56
CA TYR A 51 17.34 9.23 1.13
C TYR A 51 18.50 8.65 0.33
N SER A 52 18.27 8.38 -0.97
CA SER A 52 19.34 7.90 -1.84
C SER A 52 20.48 8.91 -2.01
N LYS A 53 21.66 8.41 -2.40
CA LYS A 53 22.80 9.29 -2.73
C LYS A 53 22.47 10.27 -3.86
N GLN A 54 21.60 9.89 -4.79
CA GLN A 54 21.17 10.78 -5.86
C GLN A 54 20.23 11.87 -5.35
N ALA A 55 19.21 11.50 -4.56
CA ALA A 55 18.30 12.45 -3.93
C ALA A 55 19.05 13.42 -3.01
N MET A 56 19.95 12.93 -2.15
CA MET A 56 20.75 13.78 -1.25
C MET A 56 21.55 14.84 -2.01
N ARG A 57 22.13 14.51 -3.17
CA ARG A 57 22.86 15.49 -4.00
C ARG A 57 21.95 16.59 -4.52
N ALA A 58 20.80 16.23 -5.06
CA ALA A 58 19.85 17.20 -5.60
C ALA A 58 19.20 18.05 -4.49
N LEU A 59 18.92 17.47 -3.32
CA LEU A 59 18.42 18.20 -2.15
C LEU A 59 19.42 19.22 -1.63
N ARG A 60 20.72 18.88 -1.59
CA ARG A 60 21.78 19.84 -1.26
C ARG A 60 21.81 21.00 -2.25
N GLU A 61 21.78 20.70 -3.55
CA GLU A 61 21.76 21.75 -4.59
C GLU A 61 20.51 22.64 -4.48
N ALA A 62 19.33 22.05 -4.21
CA ALA A 62 18.08 22.79 -4.01
C ALA A 62 18.08 23.70 -2.78
N LEU A 63 18.98 23.46 -1.83
CA LEU A 63 19.18 24.27 -0.61
C LEU A 63 20.40 25.21 -0.72
N ASP A 64 20.83 25.51 -1.96
CA ASP A 64 21.98 26.37 -2.28
C ASP A 64 23.30 25.88 -1.65
N MET A 65 23.48 24.56 -1.53
CA MET A 65 24.70 23.94 -1.00
C MET A 65 25.54 23.29 -2.11
N ASP A 66 26.83 23.08 -1.85
CA ASP A 66 27.63 22.19 -2.67
C ASP A 66 27.08 20.74 -2.57
N LYS A 67 26.90 20.09 -3.73
CA LYS A 67 26.33 18.74 -3.86
C LYS A 67 27.04 17.64 -3.07
N LYS A 68 28.30 17.85 -2.71
CA LYS A 68 29.12 16.93 -1.91
C LYS A 68 29.22 17.36 -0.44
N SER A 69 28.71 18.53 -0.08
CA SER A 69 28.71 19.00 1.30
C SER A 69 27.72 18.23 2.15
N THR A 70 28.21 17.63 3.23
CA THR A 70 27.37 16.91 4.21
C THR A 70 26.96 17.78 5.39
N LYS A 71 27.27 19.09 5.36
CA LYS A 71 27.15 20.00 6.52
C LYS A 71 25.72 20.16 7.06
N ARG A 72 24.70 19.99 6.20
CA ARG A 72 23.28 20.11 6.56
C ARG A 72 22.51 18.84 6.24
N ASP A 73 23.19 17.70 6.13
CA ASP A 73 22.53 16.43 5.88
C ASP A 73 21.50 16.13 6.97
N SER A 74 21.79 16.46 8.23
CA SER A 74 20.83 16.33 9.34
C SER A 74 19.54 17.14 9.13
N GLU A 75 19.63 18.32 8.50
CA GLU A 75 18.44 19.12 8.20
C GLU A 75 17.63 18.52 7.05
N ILE A 76 18.31 17.95 6.05
CA ILE A 76 17.69 17.21 4.96
C ILE A 76 17.00 15.96 5.51
N GLU A 77 17.64 15.22 6.42
CA GLU A 77 17.09 14.00 7.01
C GLU A 77 15.92 14.27 7.96
N ALA A 78 15.88 15.44 8.60
CA ALA A 78 14.74 15.88 9.41
C ALA A 78 13.54 16.29 8.54
N MET A 79 13.72 16.47 7.23
CA MET A 79 12.64 16.85 6.31
C MET A 79 11.61 15.71 6.18
N PRO A 80 10.30 16.01 6.12
CA PRO A 80 9.30 15.03 5.73
C PRO A 80 9.58 14.50 4.33
N LYS A 81 9.43 13.18 4.11
CA LYS A 81 9.60 12.56 2.79
C LYS A 81 8.85 13.26 1.66
N VAL A 82 7.61 13.70 1.89
CA VAL A 82 6.86 14.44 0.86
C VAL A 82 7.48 15.78 0.48
N GLN A 83 8.04 16.50 1.45
CA GLN A 83 8.73 17.77 1.17
C GLN A 83 10.06 17.52 0.44
N ALA A 84 10.79 16.47 0.82
CA ALA A 84 12.01 16.08 0.12
C ALA A 84 11.72 15.63 -1.33
N MET A 85 10.63 14.88 -1.55
CA MET A 85 10.17 14.53 -2.90
C MET A 85 9.85 15.78 -3.72
N ASP A 86 9.12 16.74 -3.16
CA ASP A 86 8.73 17.96 -3.89
C ASP A 86 9.95 18.81 -4.29
N LEU A 87 10.95 18.94 -3.42
CA LEU A 87 12.23 19.57 -3.74
C LEU A 87 13.02 18.79 -4.79
N TYR A 88 13.03 17.46 -4.69
CA TYR A 88 13.73 16.62 -5.66
C TYR A 88 13.07 16.68 -7.05
N LEU A 89 11.73 16.71 -7.11
CA LEU A 89 10.97 16.91 -8.34
C LEU A 89 11.32 18.24 -9.01
N ALA A 90 11.47 19.31 -8.22
CA ALA A 90 11.86 20.62 -8.73
C ALA A 90 13.25 20.62 -9.42
N SER A 91 14.15 19.69 -9.07
CA SER A 91 15.45 19.56 -9.72
C SER A 91 15.39 19.08 -11.18
N PHE A 92 14.28 18.46 -11.60
CA PHE A 92 14.05 18.07 -13.00
C PHE A 92 13.57 19.23 -13.87
N GLY A 93 13.25 20.38 -13.27
CA GLY A 93 12.77 21.58 -13.94
C GLY A 93 11.24 21.73 -13.91
N LYS A 94 10.71 22.61 -14.77
CA LYS A 94 9.28 22.99 -14.75
C LYS A 94 8.32 21.97 -15.39
N LYS A 95 8.85 21.04 -16.20
CA LYS A 95 8.07 20.05 -16.95
C LYS A 95 8.53 18.67 -16.55
N VAL A 96 7.87 18.09 -15.57
CA VAL A 96 8.25 16.79 -15.01
C VAL A 96 7.48 15.67 -15.70
N LYS A 97 8.21 14.65 -16.17
CA LYS A 97 7.65 13.47 -16.86
C LYS A 97 7.35 12.36 -15.86
N GLY A 98 6.45 11.43 -16.23
CA GLY A 98 6.07 10.34 -15.33
C GLY A 98 7.22 9.42 -14.91
N ASN A 99 8.23 9.20 -15.77
CA ASN A 99 9.42 8.46 -15.37
C ASN A 99 10.28 9.20 -14.32
N GLU A 100 10.29 10.54 -14.34
CA GLU A 100 10.98 11.35 -13.34
C GLU A 100 10.20 11.35 -12.02
N VAL A 101 8.87 11.33 -12.07
CA VAL A 101 8.02 11.15 -10.90
C VAL A 101 8.25 9.78 -10.26
N ARG A 102 8.22 8.69 -11.04
CA ARG A 102 8.50 7.33 -10.54
C ARG A 102 9.89 7.25 -9.92
N LYS A 103 10.89 7.85 -10.57
CA LYS A 103 12.24 7.97 -10.01
C LYS A 103 12.27 8.75 -8.69
N ALA A 104 11.53 9.84 -8.57
CA ALA A 104 11.47 10.58 -7.30
C ALA A 104 10.91 9.73 -6.16
N VAL A 105 9.92 8.88 -6.44
CA VAL A 105 9.38 7.93 -5.45
C VAL A 105 10.42 6.88 -5.07
N GLU A 106 11.12 6.29 -6.04
CA GLU A 106 12.18 5.32 -5.76
C GLU A 106 13.30 5.92 -4.88
N GLU A 107 13.76 7.13 -5.21
CA GLU A 107 14.94 7.73 -4.56
C GLU A 107 14.66 8.29 -3.14
N ILE A 108 13.39 8.60 -2.84
CA ILE A 108 12.95 9.20 -1.57
C ILE A 108 12.22 8.19 -0.67
N PHE A 109 11.38 7.35 -1.27
CA PHE A 109 10.55 6.38 -0.56
C PHE A 109 11.06 4.95 -0.68
N PHE A 110 12.01 4.65 -1.59
CA PHE A 110 12.45 3.28 -1.90
C PHE A 110 11.32 2.37 -2.37
N VAL A 111 10.31 2.96 -3.01
CA VAL A 111 9.20 2.24 -3.63
C VAL A 111 9.36 2.31 -5.13
N ASP A 112 9.49 1.14 -5.77
CA ASP A 112 9.61 1.01 -7.21
C ASP A 112 8.21 0.88 -7.84
N LEU A 113 7.71 1.99 -8.38
CA LEU A 113 6.43 2.05 -9.08
C LEU A 113 6.45 1.30 -10.42
N ASP A 114 7.61 1.14 -11.06
CA ASP A 114 7.72 0.39 -12.32
C ASP A 114 7.61 -1.12 -12.07
N VAL A 115 8.12 -1.64 -10.93
CA VAL A 115 7.86 -3.02 -10.50
C VAL A 115 6.39 -3.25 -10.19
N ILE A 116 5.74 -2.33 -9.46
CA ILE A 116 4.29 -2.39 -9.21
C ILE A 116 3.54 -2.42 -10.54
N SER A 117 3.91 -1.55 -11.48
CA SER A 117 3.28 -1.50 -12.81
C SER A 117 3.52 -2.76 -13.63
N LYS A 118 4.73 -3.32 -13.60
CA LYS A 118 5.13 -4.47 -14.42
C LYS A 118 4.40 -5.74 -13.99
N ASN A 119 4.27 -5.93 -12.69
CA ASN A 119 3.64 -7.12 -12.11
C ASN A 119 2.14 -6.92 -11.86
N ASN A 120 1.60 -5.75 -12.21
CA ASN A 120 0.22 -5.36 -11.94
C ASN A 120 -0.16 -5.48 -10.45
N TYR A 121 0.75 -5.13 -9.55
CA TYR A 121 0.49 -5.13 -8.10
C TYR A 121 -0.29 -3.89 -7.65
N GLY A 122 -0.76 -3.91 -6.41
CA GLY A 122 -1.52 -2.83 -5.78
C GLY A 122 -2.96 -2.72 -6.28
N SER A 123 -3.55 -1.52 -6.22
CA SER A 123 -4.99 -1.34 -6.44
C SER A 123 -5.48 -2.01 -7.72
N GLN A 124 -6.32 -3.03 -7.57
CA GLN A 124 -7.05 -3.68 -8.65
C GLN A 124 -8.40 -2.98 -8.78
N VAL A 125 -8.44 -1.92 -9.59
CA VAL A 125 -9.68 -1.18 -9.84
C VAL A 125 -10.30 -1.61 -11.16
N SER A 126 -11.62 -1.78 -11.18
CA SER A 126 -12.38 -2.04 -12.40
C SER A 126 -12.38 -0.83 -13.34
N ILE A 127 -12.22 0.37 -12.76
CA ILE A 127 -12.07 1.64 -13.46
C ILE A 127 -11.29 2.62 -12.57
N TYR A 128 -10.44 3.47 -13.15
CA TYR A 128 -9.79 4.54 -12.40
C TYR A 128 -10.80 5.60 -11.94
N PRO A 129 -10.47 6.43 -10.94
CA PRO A 129 -11.29 7.58 -10.55
C PRO A 129 -11.66 8.47 -11.75
N GLU A 130 -12.85 9.06 -11.72
CA GLU A 130 -13.43 9.75 -12.89
C GLU A 130 -12.52 10.84 -13.47
N GLU A 131 -11.83 11.61 -12.63
CA GLU A 131 -10.90 12.66 -13.09
C GLU A 131 -9.69 12.09 -13.85
N VAL A 132 -9.21 10.91 -13.45
CA VAL A 132 -8.18 10.18 -14.20
C VAL A 132 -8.72 9.68 -15.53
N MET A 133 -9.93 9.09 -15.52
CA MET A 133 -10.55 8.58 -16.74
C MET A 133 -10.84 9.67 -17.77
N LYS A 134 -11.37 10.84 -17.35
CA LYS A 134 -11.62 11.98 -18.23
C LYS A 134 -10.35 12.45 -18.95
N SER A 135 -9.26 12.63 -18.21
CA SER A 135 -7.95 13.04 -18.76
C SER A 135 -7.43 11.99 -19.75
N LEU A 136 -7.54 10.70 -19.42
CA LEU A 136 -7.10 9.63 -20.31
C LEU A 136 -7.93 9.54 -21.59
N ARG A 137 -9.26 9.70 -21.50
CA ARG A 137 -10.16 9.76 -22.67
C ARG A 137 -9.76 10.90 -23.61
N LEU A 138 -9.47 12.09 -23.07
CA LEU A 138 -8.94 13.22 -23.83
C LEU A 138 -7.63 12.88 -24.54
N SER A 139 -6.70 12.19 -23.86
CA SER A 139 -5.43 11.74 -24.47
C SER A 139 -5.60 10.78 -25.66
N PHE A 140 -6.80 10.19 -25.83
CA PHE A 140 -7.20 9.35 -26.95
C PHE A 140 -8.05 10.10 -28.00
N ASN A 141 -8.14 11.43 -27.92
CA ASN A 141 -9.00 12.28 -28.75
C ASN A 141 -10.50 11.95 -28.61
N GLU A 142 -10.93 11.48 -27.44
CA GLU A 142 -12.35 11.29 -27.12
C GLU A 142 -12.87 12.43 -26.23
N LYS A 143 -14.20 12.52 -26.14
CA LYS A 143 -14.83 13.41 -25.15
C LYS A 143 -14.58 12.90 -23.73
N PRO A 144 -14.47 13.78 -22.71
CA PRO A 144 -14.27 13.39 -21.31
C PRO A 144 -15.29 12.38 -20.78
N ASP A 145 -16.55 12.50 -21.24
CA ASP A 145 -17.66 11.65 -20.80
C ASP A 145 -17.87 10.39 -21.69
N SER A 146 -16.99 10.18 -22.68
CA SER A 146 -17.07 9.05 -23.61
C SER A 146 -16.43 7.80 -23.01
N THR A 147 -17.19 6.73 -22.83
CA THR A 147 -16.68 5.45 -22.31
C THR A 147 -16.05 4.53 -23.37
N LYS A 148 -15.96 4.99 -24.63
CA LYS A 148 -15.54 4.16 -25.78
C LYS A 148 -14.13 3.58 -25.64
N GLN A 149 -13.23 4.30 -24.98
CA GLN A 149 -11.84 3.90 -24.81
C GLN A 149 -11.55 3.27 -23.44
N ASP A 150 -12.55 3.16 -22.55
CA ASP A 150 -12.32 2.73 -21.16
C ASP A 150 -11.68 1.33 -21.12
N ALA A 151 -12.20 0.37 -21.90
CA ALA A 151 -11.63 -0.97 -21.98
C ALA A 151 -10.18 -0.99 -22.53
N ARG A 152 -9.80 0.00 -23.34
CA ARG A 152 -8.42 0.15 -23.84
C ARG A 152 -7.53 0.80 -22.78
N ILE A 153 -8.04 1.83 -22.10
CA ILE A 153 -7.36 2.51 -21.00
C ILE A 153 -7.01 1.52 -19.89
N MET A 154 -7.96 0.67 -19.48
CA MET A 154 -7.75 -0.31 -18.41
C MET A 154 -6.79 -1.46 -18.78
N LYS A 155 -6.41 -1.60 -20.06
CA LYS A 155 -5.40 -2.56 -20.51
C LYS A 155 -3.98 -1.98 -20.54
N LEU A 156 -3.84 -0.67 -20.32
CA LEU A 156 -2.52 -0.03 -20.25
C LEU A 156 -1.81 -0.42 -18.96
N LYS A 157 -0.49 -0.44 -18.99
CA LYS A 157 0.31 -0.53 -17.76
C LYS A 157 0.09 0.74 -16.93
N LYS A 158 0.15 0.62 -15.62
CA LYS A 158 0.04 1.75 -14.67
C LYS A 158 1.02 2.89 -14.99
N SER A 159 2.26 2.56 -15.38
CA SER A 159 3.26 3.52 -15.87
C SER A 159 2.80 4.27 -17.14
N ASP A 160 2.26 3.56 -18.13
CA ASP A 160 1.72 4.17 -19.36
C ASP A 160 0.52 5.09 -19.07
N VAL A 161 -0.33 4.71 -18.10
CA VAL A 161 -1.46 5.53 -17.63
C VAL A 161 -0.94 6.85 -17.03
N MET A 162 0.05 6.76 -16.13
CA MET A 162 0.67 7.93 -15.51
C MET A 162 1.33 8.85 -16.55
N ASP A 163 2.12 8.28 -17.47
CA ASP A 163 2.84 9.04 -18.50
C ASP A 163 1.88 9.79 -19.43
N ARG A 164 0.72 9.18 -19.76
CA ARG A 164 -0.34 9.83 -20.53
C ARG A 164 -1.05 10.92 -19.75
N TYR A 165 -1.43 10.65 -18.51
CA TYR A 165 -2.10 11.64 -17.66
C TYR A 165 -1.23 12.89 -17.48
N ILE A 166 0.04 12.73 -17.12
CA ILE A 166 0.96 13.86 -16.92
C ILE A 166 1.15 14.65 -18.23
N LYS A 167 1.20 13.97 -19.37
CA LYS A 167 1.30 14.61 -20.68
C LYS A 167 0.06 15.44 -21.02
N GLU A 168 -1.14 14.95 -20.71
CA GLU A 168 -2.39 15.68 -20.93
C GLU A 168 -2.46 16.96 -20.08
N HIS A 169 -1.78 16.98 -18.94
CA HIS A 169 -1.63 18.16 -18.07
C HIS A 169 -0.34 18.96 -18.38
N ASP A 170 0.15 18.89 -19.62
CA ASP A 170 1.31 19.64 -20.12
C ASP A 170 2.60 19.49 -19.29
N TYR A 171 2.72 18.38 -18.55
CA TYR A 171 3.82 18.07 -17.62
C TYR A 171 3.92 19.05 -16.43
N GLN A 172 2.81 19.69 -16.03
CA GLN A 172 2.80 20.76 -15.03
C GLN A 172 2.17 20.35 -13.69
N LEU A 173 2.05 19.06 -13.40
CA LEU A 173 1.55 18.62 -12.09
C LEU A 173 2.51 19.01 -10.97
N THR A 174 1.97 19.59 -9.91
CA THR A 174 2.65 19.84 -8.65
C THR A 174 3.03 18.54 -7.94
N GLY A 175 3.92 18.63 -6.95
CA GLY A 175 4.29 17.48 -6.12
C GLY A 175 3.07 16.81 -5.47
N ALA A 176 2.15 17.59 -4.91
CA ALA A 176 0.92 17.10 -4.31
C ALA A 176 0.00 16.39 -5.32
N GLU A 177 -0.20 16.97 -6.51
CA GLU A 177 -0.99 16.33 -7.58
C GLU A 177 -0.36 15.02 -8.05
N ASN A 178 0.96 14.96 -8.16
CA ASN A 178 1.67 13.72 -8.47
C ASN A 178 1.43 12.65 -7.39
N ARG A 179 1.46 12.99 -6.10
CA ARG A 179 1.18 12.02 -5.02
C ARG A 179 -0.26 11.51 -5.05
N ILE A 180 -1.24 12.38 -5.34
CA ILE A 180 -2.63 11.98 -5.55
C ILE A 180 -2.73 11.01 -6.73
N LEU A 181 -2.13 11.33 -7.87
CA LEU A 181 -2.12 10.48 -9.05
C LEU A 181 -1.48 9.11 -8.78
N ILE A 182 -0.36 9.10 -8.04
CA ILE A 182 0.32 7.86 -7.63
C ILE A 182 -0.63 6.99 -6.80
N ASN A 183 -1.33 7.57 -5.82
CA ASN A 183 -2.28 6.80 -5.02
C ASN A 183 -3.42 6.25 -5.89
N GLN A 184 -3.98 7.07 -6.79
CA GLN A 184 -5.11 6.68 -7.64
C GLN A 184 -4.77 5.57 -8.64
N ILE A 185 -3.54 5.54 -9.17
CA ILE A 185 -3.11 4.54 -10.16
C ILE A 185 -2.47 3.31 -9.50
N PHE A 186 -1.58 3.52 -8.53
CA PHE A 186 -0.73 2.48 -7.95
C PHE A 186 -1.22 1.98 -6.59
N GLY A 187 -2.09 2.74 -5.90
CA GLY A 187 -2.52 2.43 -4.53
C GLY A 187 -1.43 2.69 -3.49
N VAL A 188 -0.52 3.62 -3.77
CA VAL A 188 0.59 3.98 -2.88
C VAL A 188 0.33 5.35 -2.28
N ASN A 189 0.01 5.38 -0.98
CA ASN A 189 -0.29 6.60 -0.23
C ASN A 189 0.99 7.24 0.34
N LEU A 190 1.69 8.04 -0.47
CA LEU A 190 2.96 8.67 -0.09
C LEU A 190 2.83 9.68 1.06
N ASP A 191 1.73 10.42 1.12
CA ASP A 191 1.46 11.32 2.25
C ASP A 191 1.31 10.51 3.55
N GLY A 192 0.54 9.43 3.51
CA GLY A 192 0.40 8.50 4.64
C GLY A 192 1.74 7.91 5.08
N ILE A 193 2.55 7.41 4.13
CA ILE A 193 3.89 6.87 4.43
C ILE A 193 4.78 7.91 5.09
N SER A 194 4.76 9.17 4.64
CA SER A 194 5.54 10.24 5.25
C SER A 194 5.08 10.60 6.66
N THR A 195 3.80 10.45 6.99
CA THR A 195 3.31 10.68 8.36
C THR A 195 3.70 9.58 9.34
N LEU A 196 4.01 8.38 8.83
CA LEU A 196 4.39 7.22 9.63
C LEU A 196 5.89 7.18 9.93
N GLU A 197 6.66 8.13 9.43
CA GLU A 197 8.08 8.25 9.77
C GLU A 197 8.23 8.38 11.30
N TYR A 198 9.17 7.61 11.88
CA TYR A 198 9.41 7.55 13.32
C TYR A 198 8.21 7.04 14.15
N SER A 199 7.25 6.36 13.53
CA SER A 199 6.17 5.66 14.25
C SER A 199 6.60 4.34 14.89
N GLN A 200 7.85 3.90 14.64
CA GLN A 200 8.39 2.60 15.02
C GLN A 200 7.56 1.42 14.46
N LEU A 201 6.98 1.61 13.27
CA LEU A 201 6.24 0.61 12.52
C LEU A 201 6.95 0.38 11.18
N ALA A 202 7.39 -0.84 10.94
CA ALA A 202 7.83 -1.30 9.64
C ALA A 202 6.62 -1.69 8.79
N ILE A 203 6.65 -1.37 7.50
CA ILE A 203 5.59 -1.70 6.54
C ILE A 203 6.21 -2.36 5.31
N SER A 204 5.80 -3.60 5.06
CA SER A 204 6.05 -4.31 3.81
C SER A 204 4.74 -4.43 3.04
N SER A 205 4.75 -4.07 1.76
CA SER A 205 3.57 -4.17 0.89
C SER A 205 4.02 -4.41 -0.54
N LYS A 206 3.29 -5.25 -1.27
CA LYS A 206 3.56 -5.55 -2.69
C LYS A 206 4.99 -6.07 -2.93
N GLY A 207 5.51 -6.84 -1.95
CA GLY A 207 6.84 -7.43 -1.99
C GLY A 207 7.98 -6.41 -1.82
N GLN A 208 7.68 -5.22 -1.30
CA GLN A 208 8.65 -4.15 -1.11
C GLN A 208 8.52 -3.55 0.30
N TRP A 209 9.66 -3.20 0.89
CA TRP A 209 9.71 -2.42 2.12
C TRP A 209 9.33 -0.97 1.82
N ILE A 210 8.17 -0.56 2.31
CA ILE A 210 7.65 0.81 2.16
C ILE A 210 8.21 1.72 3.26
N LEU A 211 8.33 1.18 4.48
CA LEU A 211 8.92 1.84 5.63
C LEU A 211 9.64 0.78 6.47
N LYS A 212 10.88 1.03 6.86
CA LYS A 212 11.66 0.13 7.73
C LYS A 212 12.74 0.93 8.44
N SER A 213 12.95 0.61 9.71
CA SER A 213 14.01 1.09 10.58
C SER A 213 14.43 -0.02 11.55
N ASP A 214 15.69 0.00 11.97
CA ASP A 214 16.22 -0.96 12.95
C ASP A 214 15.59 -0.80 14.35
N THR A 215 14.88 0.30 14.60
CA THR A 215 14.17 0.57 15.86
C THR A 215 12.66 0.38 15.77
N ASP A 216 12.15 -0.16 14.66
CA ASP A 216 10.73 -0.47 14.55
C ASP A 216 10.37 -1.59 15.53
N LEU A 217 9.19 -1.51 16.13
CA LEU A 217 8.71 -2.46 17.13
C LEU A 217 7.82 -3.54 16.49
N PHE A 218 7.02 -3.15 15.52
CA PHE A 218 6.10 -4.05 14.82
C PHE A 218 6.31 -3.99 13.32
N ILE A 219 6.00 -5.08 12.63
CA ILE A 219 5.90 -5.17 11.18
C ILE A 219 4.43 -5.33 10.82
N LEU A 220 3.96 -4.51 9.88
CA LEU A 220 2.75 -4.75 9.12
C LEU A 220 3.14 -5.20 7.72
N GLU A 221 2.66 -6.36 7.31
CA GLU A 221 2.96 -6.95 6.01
C GLU A 221 1.67 -7.25 5.26
N SER A 222 1.54 -6.73 4.04
CA SER A 222 0.42 -7.07 3.15
C SER A 222 0.87 -7.96 2.00
N SER A 223 -0.02 -8.83 1.54
CA SER A 223 0.22 -9.60 0.32
C SER A 223 0.29 -8.71 -0.93
N LEU A 224 0.71 -9.32 -2.04
CA LEU A 224 0.91 -8.62 -3.32
C LEU A 224 -0.35 -7.94 -3.87
N ASP A 225 -1.51 -8.56 -3.60
CA ASP A 225 -2.82 -8.14 -4.07
C ASP A 225 -3.61 -7.37 -3.00
N ASP A 226 -2.96 -7.05 -1.86
CA ASP A 226 -3.55 -6.41 -0.68
C ASP A 226 -4.80 -7.15 -0.14
N VAL A 227 -4.89 -8.46 -0.30
CA VAL A 227 -6.04 -9.27 0.16
C VAL A 227 -5.91 -9.66 1.63
N ASP A 228 -4.67 -9.83 2.08
CA ASP A 228 -4.35 -10.26 3.44
C ASP A 228 -3.25 -9.40 4.07
N VAL A 229 -3.27 -9.36 5.40
CA VAL A 229 -2.41 -8.52 6.24
C VAL A 229 -1.95 -9.32 7.45
N SER A 230 -0.65 -9.29 7.72
CA SER A 230 -0.04 -9.84 8.92
C SER A 230 0.53 -8.72 9.79
N VAL A 231 0.46 -8.88 11.11
CA VAL A 231 1.12 -8.02 12.10
C VAL A 231 1.90 -8.88 13.08
N TYR A 232 3.18 -8.57 13.28
CA TYR A 232 4.06 -9.31 14.19
C TYR A 232 5.18 -8.42 14.76
N ALA A 233 5.84 -8.88 15.82
CA ALA A 233 6.92 -8.16 16.48
C ALA A 233 8.24 -8.23 15.69
N THR A 234 9.05 -7.18 15.78
CA THR A 234 10.42 -7.16 15.25
C THR A 234 11.41 -7.78 16.24
N PRO A 235 12.65 -8.10 15.78
CA PRO A 235 13.74 -8.42 16.69
C PRO A 235 14.05 -7.30 17.72
N HIS A 236 13.87 -6.04 17.34
CA HIS A 236 14.10 -4.91 18.24
C HIS A 236 13.08 -4.89 19.40
N PHE A 237 11.81 -5.21 19.13
CA PHE A 237 10.81 -5.35 20.17
C PHE A 237 11.16 -6.47 21.16
N GLU A 238 11.65 -7.62 20.67
CA GLU A 238 12.11 -8.71 21.54
C GLU A 238 13.29 -8.27 22.40
N GLN A 239 14.25 -7.54 21.82
CA GLN A 239 15.37 -6.99 22.58
C GLN A 239 14.90 -6.02 23.68
N LEU A 240 13.90 -5.19 23.38
CA LEU A 240 13.38 -4.18 24.30
C LEU A 240 12.56 -4.81 25.44
N THR A 241 11.73 -5.81 25.13
CA THR A 241 10.72 -6.34 26.06
C THR A 241 11.07 -7.71 26.63
N GLY A 242 12.04 -8.41 26.05
CA GLY A 242 12.36 -9.81 26.34
C GLY A 242 11.33 -10.81 25.78
N SER A 243 10.40 -10.38 24.92
CA SER A 243 9.36 -11.24 24.36
C SER A 243 9.07 -10.91 22.90
N LYS A 244 8.74 -11.94 22.12
CA LYS A 244 8.21 -11.81 20.76
C LYS A 244 6.68 -11.64 20.72
N LYS A 245 6.01 -11.78 21.86
CA LYS A 245 4.56 -11.69 21.96
C LYS A 245 4.07 -10.27 21.75
N LEU A 246 3.10 -10.12 20.85
CA LEU A 246 2.38 -8.86 20.69
C LEU A 246 1.63 -8.48 21.98
N PRO A 247 1.51 -7.18 22.29
CA PRO A 247 0.78 -6.70 23.46
C PRO A 247 -0.68 -7.17 23.45
N GLU A 248 -1.22 -7.57 24.61
CA GLU A 248 -2.61 -8.04 24.71
C GLU A 248 -3.64 -6.98 24.26
N SER A 249 -3.33 -5.71 24.50
CA SER A 249 -4.13 -4.56 24.06
C SER A 249 -4.22 -4.49 22.53
N LEU A 250 -3.10 -4.72 21.84
CA LEU A 250 -3.01 -4.73 20.37
C LEU A 250 -3.77 -5.92 19.80
N LYS A 251 -3.52 -7.13 20.34
CA LYS A 251 -4.21 -8.35 19.94
C LYS A 251 -5.72 -8.19 20.05
N THR A 252 -6.20 -7.74 21.21
CA THR A 252 -7.65 -7.55 21.45
C THR A 252 -8.27 -6.56 20.45
N LYS A 253 -7.63 -5.40 20.23
CA LYS A 253 -8.14 -4.39 19.30
C LYS A 253 -8.20 -4.89 17.85
N LEU A 254 -7.16 -5.59 17.38
CA LEU A 254 -7.11 -6.13 16.02
C LEU A 254 -8.02 -7.34 15.83
N MET A 255 -8.13 -8.23 16.83
CA MET A 255 -9.08 -9.34 16.78
C MET A 255 -10.54 -8.87 16.69
N ASN A 256 -10.88 -7.74 17.35
CA ASN A 256 -12.19 -7.11 17.20
C ASN A 256 -12.46 -6.57 15.79
N LEU A 257 -11.42 -6.36 14.97
CA LEU A 257 -11.54 -6.02 13.54
C LEU A 257 -11.57 -7.26 12.63
N GLY A 258 -11.52 -8.46 13.19
CA GLY A 258 -11.57 -9.72 12.45
C GLY A 258 -10.20 -10.37 12.20
N PHE A 259 -9.12 -9.89 12.82
CA PHE A 259 -7.85 -10.61 12.81
C PHE A 259 -7.94 -11.90 13.64
N THR A 260 -7.21 -12.92 13.23
CA THR A 260 -6.97 -14.14 14.01
C THR A 260 -5.53 -14.14 14.51
N TYR A 261 -5.33 -14.59 15.75
CA TYR A 261 -3.99 -14.74 16.31
C TYR A 261 -3.52 -16.18 16.15
N ASN A 262 -2.32 -16.36 15.62
CA ASN A 262 -1.65 -17.66 15.58
C ASN A 262 -0.61 -17.72 16.72
N GLU A 263 -0.83 -18.62 17.69
CA GLU A 263 0.07 -18.77 18.84
C GLU A 263 1.42 -19.40 18.48
N GLU A 264 1.47 -20.24 17.44
CA GLU A 264 2.70 -20.94 17.02
C GLU A 264 3.68 -19.98 16.35
N THR A 265 3.16 -19.03 15.56
CA THR A 265 3.96 -18.05 14.81
C THR A 265 3.93 -16.65 15.41
N GLU A 266 3.24 -16.46 16.52
CA GLU A 266 3.08 -15.20 17.26
C GLU A 266 2.69 -13.99 16.38
N LEU A 267 1.84 -14.23 15.38
CA LEU A 267 1.36 -13.20 14.45
C LEU A 267 -0.15 -13.06 14.47
N LEU A 268 -0.62 -11.85 14.21
CA LEU A 268 -2.01 -11.55 13.87
C LEU A 268 -2.18 -11.57 12.36
N TYR A 269 -3.19 -12.27 11.87
CA TYR A 269 -3.48 -12.41 10.45
C TYR A 269 -4.91 -12.00 10.13
N TYR A 270 -5.09 -11.29 9.02
CA TYR A 270 -6.39 -10.96 8.47
C TYR A 270 -6.40 -11.30 6.98
N VAL A 271 -7.50 -11.86 6.51
CA VAL A 271 -7.78 -12.04 5.08
C VAL A 271 -9.16 -11.48 4.81
N ASN A 272 -9.30 -10.68 3.74
CA ASN A 272 -10.61 -10.17 3.35
C ASN A 272 -11.50 -11.34 2.89
N PRO A 273 -12.64 -11.60 3.54
CA PRO A 273 -13.50 -12.73 3.20
C PRO A 273 -14.10 -12.66 1.79
N THR A 274 -14.11 -11.50 1.14
CA THR A 274 -14.55 -11.37 -0.26
C THR A 274 -13.47 -11.77 -1.27
N GLY A 275 -12.22 -11.91 -0.83
CA GLY A 275 -11.06 -12.12 -1.70
C GLY A 275 -10.64 -10.87 -2.49
N GLU A 276 -11.25 -9.72 -2.21
CA GLU A 276 -10.88 -8.43 -2.80
C GLU A 276 -9.79 -7.73 -1.98
N SER A 277 -9.10 -6.76 -2.59
CA SER A 277 -8.15 -5.92 -1.86
C SER A 277 -8.84 -5.21 -0.69
N VAL A 278 -8.14 -5.15 0.44
CA VAL A 278 -8.61 -4.50 1.66
C VAL A 278 -8.90 -3.01 1.39
N PRO A 279 -10.08 -2.49 1.76
CA PRO A 279 -10.41 -1.08 1.58
C PRO A 279 -9.50 -0.14 2.39
N ASP A 280 -9.20 1.04 1.84
CA ASP A 280 -8.31 2.02 2.50
C ASP A 280 -8.81 2.48 3.87
N ALA A 281 -10.14 2.57 4.07
CA ALA A 281 -10.71 2.90 5.37
C ALA A 281 -10.36 1.85 6.45
N PHE A 282 -10.35 0.57 6.07
CA PHE A 282 -9.93 -0.52 6.96
C PHE A 282 -8.42 -0.47 7.21
N LYS A 283 -7.60 -0.25 6.16
CA LYS A 283 -6.15 -0.05 6.31
C LYS A 283 -5.83 1.07 7.30
N GLY A 284 -6.55 2.19 7.19
CA GLY A 284 -6.43 3.33 8.11
C GLY A 284 -6.77 2.98 9.56
N GLN A 285 -7.80 2.17 9.81
CA GLN A 285 -8.14 1.70 11.16
C GLN A 285 -7.05 0.80 11.75
N VAL A 286 -6.53 -0.16 10.96
CA VAL A 286 -5.45 -1.06 11.39
C VAL A 286 -4.20 -0.26 11.74
N LEU A 287 -3.76 0.64 10.85
CA LEU A 287 -2.61 1.51 11.10
C LEU A 287 -2.81 2.37 12.36
N GLY A 288 -4.00 2.97 12.53
CA GLY A 288 -4.32 3.78 13.70
C GLY A 288 -4.26 3.00 15.01
N ILE A 289 -4.69 1.74 15.02
CA ILE A 289 -4.59 0.87 16.20
C ILE A 289 -3.13 0.57 16.53
N ILE A 290 -2.33 0.17 15.53
CA ILE A 290 -0.93 -0.22 15.75
C ILE A 290 -0.12 0.99 16.24
N VAL A 291 -0.19 2.12 15.52
CA VAL A 291 0.51 3.34 15.90
C VAL A 291 0.02 3.86 17.25
N GLY A 292 -1.30 3.78 17.52
CA GLY A 292 -1.86 4.16 18.81
C GLY A 292 -1.35 3.30 19.96
N THR A 293 -1.15 1.99 19.76
CA THR A 293 -0.51 1.12 20.76
C THR A 293 0.95 1.50 20.96
N ILE A 294 1.73 1.70 19.89
CA ILE A 294 3.14 2.11 20.01
C ILE A 294 3.24 3.41 20.83
N MET A 295 2.45 4.42 20.47
CA MET A 295 2.47 5.71 21.16
C MET A 295 1.98 5.63 22.61
N GLY A 296 1.04 4.74 22.93
CA GLY A 296 0.47 4.61 24.26
C GLY A 296 1.28 3.76 25.23
N GLU A 297 2.05 2.79 24.73
CA GLU A 297 2.67 1.76 25.58
C GLU A 297 4.21 1.73 25.49
N TYR A 298 4.80 2.27 24.42
CA TYR A 298 6.23 2.11 24.14
C TYR A 298 6.97 3.42 23.85
N LYS A 299 6.25 4.49 23.56
CA LYS A 299 6.85 5.80 23.30
C LYS A 299 7.05 6.56 24.62
N ASN A 300 8.32 6.79 24.97
CA ASN A 300 8.74 7.74 26.00
C ASN A 300 8.92 9.13 25.37
#